data_AF-A0A3D5DZ60-F1
#
_entry.id   AF-A0A3D5DZ60-F1
#
_cell.length_a   1.000
_cell.length_b   1.000
_cell.length_c   1.000
_cell.angle_alpha   90.00
_cell.angle_beta   90.00
_cell.angle_gamma   90.00
#
_symmetry.space_group_name_H-M   'P 1'
#
loop_
_entity.id
_entity.type
_entity.pdbx_description
1 polymer ?
#
loop_
_entity_poly.entity_id
_entity_poly.type
_entity_poly.pdbx_seq_one_letter_code
_entity_poly.pdbx_strand_id
1 'polypeptide(L)'
;MDLYLDLDTARGRRAGLEEALRDAIRVGRLAPRTALPSTRSLAQYLGFARGTVSAAYDQLVAEGYLITRRGSGTRVADVPPPPAGPVGFAPPAAVPRHDLRPGRPDLTTFPATAWSRATRRVLTSGSAEIHTLGDPRGRAELRTTLASYLGRARGVLAVPDRVVITSGYSQALGLLARVLASAGAAAVAMEDPGHPFHREIVRRAGLSTLALPVDDEGARTDLLTHARFSEAAAVVLTPAHQYPTGVTLHPDRRHALTSWARATGGLVIEDDYDGEFRYDRQPV
;
A
#
# COMPACT_ATOMS: atom_id res chain seq x y z
N MET A 1 3.80 -26.98 -13.06
CA MET A 1 4.19 -27.88 -11.96
C MET A 1 4.63 -26.96 -10.84
N ASP A 2 4.01 -27.08 -9.66
CA ASP A 2 4.21 -26.12 -8.57
C ASP A 2 5.13 -26.74 -7.52
N LEU A 3 6.36 -27.06 -7.93
CA LEU A 3 7.41 -27.56 -7.05
C LEU A 3 8.68 -26.77 -7.35
N TYR A 4 9.03 -25.85 -6.47
CA TYR A 4 10.31 -25.17 -6.51
C TYR A 4 11.38 -26.06 -5.86
N LEU A 5 12.54 -26.19 -6.46
CA LEU A 5 13.69 -26.88 -5.87
C LEU A 5 14.93 -26.05 -6.21
N ASP A 6 15.74 -25.77 -5.19
CA ASP A 6 17.03 -25.13 -5.38
C ASP A 6 18.06 -26.25 -5.64
N LEU A 7 18.40 -26.47 -6.91
CA LEU A 7 19.22 -27.62 -7.34
C LEU A 7 20.67 -27.19 -7.54
N ASP A 8 21.57 -27.68 -6.68
CA ASP A 8 23.01 -27.64 -6.96
C ASP A 8 23.42 -28.83 -7.84
N THR A 9 23.57 -28.58 -9.14
CA THR A 9 23.97 -29.62 -10.11
C THR A 9 25.48 -29.84 -10.19
N ALA A 10 26.31 -29.04 -9.51
CA ALA A 10 27.77 -29.21 -9.49
C ALA A 10 28.18 -30.53 -8.84
N ARG A 11 27.34 -31.07 -7.96
CA ARG A 11 27.51 -32.36 -7.28
C ARG A 11 26.92 -33.55 -8.06
N GLY A 12 26.39 -33.30 -9.25
CA GLY A 12 25.67 -34.28 -10.07
C GLY A 12 24.16 -34.23 -9.85
N ARG A 13 23.40 -34.49 -10.93
CA ARG A 13 21.94 -34.31 -11.00
C ARG A 13 21.14 -35.12 -9.97
N ARG A 14 21.63 -36.30 -9.60
CA ARG A 14 20.99 -37.15 -8.58
C ARG A 14 21.20 -36.57 -7.17
N ALA A 15 22.46 -36.34 -6.79
CA ALA A 15 22.81 -35.86 -5.46
C ALA A 15 22.19 -34.47 -5.18
N GLY A 16 22.23 -33.57 -6.16
CA GLY A 16 21.59 -32.25 -6.04
C GLY A 16 20.07 -32.34 -5.85
N LEU A 17 19.40 -33.30 -6.50
CA LEU A 17 17.96 -33.52 -6.33
C LEU A 17 17.63 -34.10 -4.95
N GLU A 18 18.44 -35.04 -4.45
CA GLU A 18 18.29 -35.61 -3.12
C GLU A 18 18.47 -34.54 -2.04
N GLU A 19 19.53 -33.72 -2.13
CA GLU A 19 19.83 -32.62 -1.20
C GLU A 19 18.71 -31.57 -1.21
N ALA A 20 18.30 -31.09 -2.38
CA ALA A 20 17.24 -30.09 -2.51
C ALA A 20 15.90 -30.55 -1.91
N LEU A 21 15.53 -31.82 -2.11
CA LEU A 21 14.31 -32.39 -1.53
C LEU A 21 14.44 -32.58 -0.02
N ARG A 22 15.61 -33.05 0.44
CA ARG A 22 15.89 -33.26 1.87
C ARG A 22 15.82 -31.93 2.64
N ASP A 23 16.45 -30.89 2.11
CA ASP A 23 16.46 -29.58 2.73
C ASP A 23 15.07 -28.95 2.71
N ALA A 24 14.33 -29.07 1.60
CA ALA A 24 12.95 -28.61 1.51
C ALA A 24 12.04 -29.26 2.58
N ILE A 25 12.23 -30.55 2.86
CA ILE A 25 11.48 -31.26 3.90
C ILE A 25 11.93 -30.80 5.30
N ARG A 26 13.23 -30.71 5.54
CA ARG A 26 13.81 -30.33 6.85
C ARG A 26 13.43 -28.92 7.28
N VAL A 27 13.45 -27.95 6.37
CA VAL A 27 13.07 -26.56 6.67
C VAL A 27 11.55 -26.35 6.66
N GLY A 28 10.76 -27.41 6.47
CA GLY A 28 9.30 -27.38 6.50
C GLY A 28 8.63 -26.82 5.25
N ARG A 29 9.39 -26.52 4.19
CA ARG A 29 8.86 -26.03 2.91
C ARG A 29 8.04 -27.11 2.18
N LEU A 30 8.42 -28.36 2.34
CA LEU A 30 7.61 -29.52 1.97
C LEU A 30 7.06 -30.15 3.24
N ALA A 31 5.82 -29.79 3.58
CA ALA A 31 5.14 -30.29 4.77
C ALA A 31 4.93 -31.82 4.71
N PRO A 32 4.84 -32.50 5.86
CA PRO A 32 4.49 -33.91 5.91
C PRO A 32 3.23 -34.22 5.09
N ARG A 33 3.21 -35.40 4.44
CA ARG A 33 2.13 -35.91 3.58
C ARG A 33 1.91 -35.15 2.25
N THR A 34 2.70 -34.12 1.97
CA THR A 34 2.72 -33.42 0.68
C THR A 34 2.96 -34.43 -0.44
N ALA A 35 2.10 -34.41 -1.47
CA ALA A 35 2.28 -35.24 -2.64
C ALA A 35 3.38 -34.68 -3.51
N LEU A 36 4.34 -35.53 -3.88
CA LEU A 36 5.34 -35.17 -4.86
C LEU A 36 4.86 -35.49 -6.29
N PRO A 37 5.34 -34.75 -7.30
CA PRO A 37 5.10 -35.09 -8.68
C PRO A 37 5.61 -36.51 -9.00
N SER A 38 4.99 -37.15 -9.99
CA SER A 38 5.45 -38.45 -10.48
C SER A 38 6.90 -38.36 -10.99
N THR A 39 7.65 -39.46 -10.93
CA THR A 39 9.03 -39.50 -11.45
C THR A 39 9.12 -39.09 -12.92
N ARG A 40 8.09 -39.40 -13.71
CA ARG A 40 7.98 -38.98 -15.12
C ARG A 40 7.78 -37.47 -15.25
N SER A 41 6.83 -36.90 -14.50
CA SER A 41 6.52 -35.46 -14.55
C SER A 41 7.70 -34.63 -14.06
N LEU A 42 8.37 -35.07 -12.98
CA LEU A 42 9.51 -34.35 -12.43
C LEU A 42 10.74 -34.45 -13.33
N ALA A 43 11.00 -35.62 -13.94
CA ALA A 43 12.06 -35.78 -14.91
C ALA A 43 11.88 -34.86 -16.13
N GLN A 44 10.66 -34.76 -16.65
CA GLN A 44 10.34 -33.85 -17.77
C GLN A 44 10.53 -32.38 -17.38
N TYR A 45 10.09 -32.00 -16.18
CA TYR A 45 10.21 -30.62 -15.70
C TYR A 45 11.66 -30.19 -15.47
N LEU A 46 12.49 -31.08 -14.91
CA LEU A 46 13.90 -30.82 -14.62
C LEU A 46 14.84 -31.09 -15.80
N GLY A 47 14.36 -31.66 -16.90
CA GLY A 47 15.19 -32.12 -18.03
C GLY A 47 16.13 -33.28 -17.66
N PHE A 48 15.76 -34.11 -16.69
CA PHE A 48 16.57 -35.23 -16.21
C PHE A 48 16.13 -36.57 -16.84
N ALA A 49 17.03 -37.55 -16.85
CA ALA A 49 16.65 -38.92 -17.16
C ALA A 49 15.72 -39.46 -16.06
N ARG A 50 14.65 -40.16 -16.45
CA ARG A 50 13.68 -40.73 -15.49
C ARG A 50 14.35 -41.61 -14.43
N GLY A 51 15.37 -42.37 -14.81
CA GLY A 51 16.15 -43.21 -13.89
C GLY A 51 16.85 -42.41 -12.78
N THR A 52 17.31 -41.19 -13.07
CA THR A 52 17.92 -40.28 -12.08
C THR A 52 16.91 -39.86 -11.01
N VAL A 53 15.70 -39.50 -11.43
CA VAL A 53 14.63 -39.08 -10.51
C VAL A 53 14.08 -40.27 -9.72
N SER A 54 13.89 -41.43 -10.35
CA SER A 54 13.50 -42.65 -9.64
C SER A 54 14.52 -43.01 -8.56
N ALA A 55 15.81 -43.01 -8.91
CA ALA A 55 16.87 -43.34 -7.96
C ALA A 55 16.94 -42.36 -6.77
N ALA A 56 16.71 -41.06 -7.02
CA ALA A 56 16.64 -40.07 -5.94
C ALA A 56 15.42 -40.28 -5.03
N TYR A 57 14.25 -40.62 -5.60
CA TYR A 57 13.07 -40.94 -4.80
C TYR A 57 13.27 -42.21 -3.99
N ASP A 58 13.83 -43.26 -4.58
CA ASP A 58 14.11 -44.52 -3.90
C ASP A 58 15.08 -44.32 -2.73
N GLN A 59 16.11 -43.49 -2.93
CA GLN A 59 17.05 -43.11 -1.87
C GLN A 59 16.35 -42.37 -0.73
N LEU A 60 15.52 -41.37 -1.03
CA LEU A 60 14.80 -40.60 -0.01
C LEU A 60 13.69 -41.42 0.68
N VAL A 61 13.16 -42.46 0.03
CA VAL A 61 12.29 -43.45 0.68
C VAL A 61 13.09 -44.31 1.66
N ALA A 62 14.28 -44.78 1.26
CA ALA A 62 15.16 -45.56 2.13
C ALA A 62 15.64 -44.76 3.36
N GLU A 63 15.87 -43.45 3.20
CA GLU A 63 16.22 -42.53 4.29
C GLU A 63 15.02 -42.11 5.15
N GLY A 64 13.80 -42.47 4.76
CA GLY A 64 12.57 -42.14 5.49
C GLY A 64 12.08 -40.70 5.30
N TYR A 65 12.61 -39.94 4.33
CA TYR A 65 12.08 -38.62 3.95
C TYR A 65 10.80 -38.74 3.12
N LEU A 66 10.66 -39.81 2.35
CA LEU A 66 9.51 -40.06 1.50
C LEU A 66 8.85 -41.40 1.84
N ILE A 67 7.56 -41.48 1.55
CA ILE A 67 6.78 -42.71 1.59
C ILE A 67 6.14 -42.96 0.23
N THR A 68 6.14 -44.21 -0.19
CA THR A 68 5.43 -44.67 -1.39
C THR A 68 4.32 -45.63 -0.95
N ARG A 69 3.13 -45.42 -1.49
CA ARG A 69 2.00 -46.34 -1.33
C ARG A 69 1.58 -46.82 -2.71
N ARG A 70 1.41 -48.14 -2.84
CA ARG A 70 1.04 -48.77 -4.12
C ARG A 70 -0.28 -48.16 -4.61
N GLY A 71 -0.24 -47.49 -5.75
CA GLY A 71 -1.40 -46.82 -6.36
C GLY A 71 -1.67 -45.36 -5.95
N SER A 72 -0.93 -44.78 -5.00
CA SER A 72 -1.23 -43.40 -4.50
C SER A 72 -0.08 -42.39 -4.60
N GLY A 73 0.98 -42.69 -5.36
CA GLY A 73 2.12 -41.80 -5.58
C GLY A 73 3.07 -41.68 -4.38
N THR A 74 4.11 -40.87 -4.55
CA THR A 74 5.14 -40.59 -3.53
C THR A 74 4.73 -39.37 -2.71
N ARG A 75 4.88 -39.44 -1.39
CA ARG A 75 4.58 -38.34 -0.46
C ARG A 75 5.72 -38.11 0.51
N VAL A 76 5.80 -36.92 1.09
CA VAL A 76 6.71 -36.62 2.20
C VAL A 76 6.27 -37.41 3.44
N ALA A 77 7.23 -38.05 4.11
CA ALA A 77 6.98 -38.78 5.35
C ALA A 77 6.64 -37.84 6.52
N ASP A 78 6.10 -38.38 7.60
CA ASP A 78 5.91 -37.64 8.86
C ASP A 78 7.26 -37.52 9.60
N VAL A 79 8.16 -36.70 9.04
CA VAL A 79 9.42 -36.31 9.69
C VAL A 79 9.11 -35.23 10.72
N PRO A 80 9.51 -35.38 12.00
CA PRO A 80 9.32 -34.34 13.00
C PRO A 80 9.96 -33.03 12.50
N PRO A 81 9.23 -31.91 12.41
CA PRO A 81 9.84 -30.65 12.05
C PRO A 81 10.90 -30.28 13.11
N PRO A 82 11.97 -29.55 12.74
CA PRO A 82 12.82 -28.93 13.74
C PRO A 82 11.95 -28.09 14.68
N PRO A 83 12.29 -27.97 15.97
CA PRO A 83 11.52 -27.19 16.92
C PRO A 83 11.44 -25.75 16.40
N ALA A 84 10.27 -25.38 15.86
CA ALA A 84 9.98 -24.00 15.53
C ALA A 84 9.94 -23.23 16.85
N GLY A 85 10.85 -22.27 17.03
CA GLY A 85 10.73 -21.32 18.12
C GLY A 85 9.32 -20.71 18.06
N PRO A 86 8.64 -20.51 19.21
CA PRO A 86 7.26 -20.06 19.20
C PRO A 86 7.19 -18.70 18.51
N VAL A 87 6.67 -18.67 17.29
CA VAL A 87 6.23 -17.44 16.65
C VAL A 87 4.90 -17.11 17.32
N GLY A 88 4.99 -16.49 18.50
CA GLY A 88 3.83 -16.08 19.26
C GLY A 88 3.12 -14.97 18.49
N PHE A 89 2.01 -15.28 17.83
CA PHE A 89 1.05 -14.25 17.48
C PHE A 89 0.51 -13.71 18.80
N ALA A 90 0.84 -12.45 19.11
CA ALA A 90 0.20 -11.77 20.22
C ALA A 90 -1.32 -11.85 20.01
N PRO A 91 -2.10 -12.25 21.03
CA PRO A 91 -3.55 -12.25 20.91
C PRO A 91 -4.01 -10.86 20.50
N PRO A 92 -5.04 -10.75 19.63
CA PRO A 92 -5.56 -9.46 19.22
C PRO A 92 -5.97 -8.66 20.46
N ALA A 93 -5.62 -7.38 20.48
CA ALA A 93 -6.00 -6.48 21.55
C ALA A 93 -7.52 -6.50 21.75
N ALA A 94 -7.98 -6.42 23.00
CA ALA A 94 -9.40 -6.37 23.31
C ALA A 94 -10.07 -5.21 22.58
N VAL A 95 -11.18 -5.50 21.90
CA VAL A 95 -11.96 -4.46 21.20
C VAL A 95 -12.61 -3.57 22.25
N PRO A 96 -12.38 -2.24 22.23
CA PRO A 96 -13.02 -1.35 23.19
C PRO A 96 -14.53 -1.36 22.99
N ARG A 97 -15.29 -1.32 24.09
CA ARG A 97 -16.77 -1.23 24.05
C ARG A 97 -17.24 0.06 23.36
N HIS A 98 -16.50 1.14 23.55
CA HIS A 98 -16.72 2.43 22.92
C HIS A 98 -15.40 2.92 22.32
N ASP A 99 -15.40 3.17 21.01
CA ASP A 99 -14.22 3.64 20.27
C ASP A 99 -14.44 5.11 19.89
N LEU A 100 -13.73 6.01 20.58
CA LEU A 100 -13.78 7.46 20.33
C LEU A 100 -12.59 7.94 19.49
N ARG A 101 -11.84 7.02 18.86
CA ARG A 101 -10.72 7.40 17.98
C ARG A 101 -11.27 8.09 16.73
N PRO A 102 -10.68 9.22 16.31
CA PRO A 102 -11.08 9.90 15.08
C PRO A 102 -10.71 9.06 13.85
N GLY A 103 -11.33 9.35 12.71
CA GLY A 103 -10.98 8.75 11.41
C GLY A 103 -11.57 7.36 11.14
N ARG A 104 -12.48 6.86 11.99
CA ARG A 104 -13.29 5.66 11.70
C ARG A 104 -14.75 6.04 11.47
N PRO A 105 -15.27 5.96 10.24
CA PRO A 105 -16.69 6.10 10.00
C PRO A 105 -17.46 4.88 10.52
N ASP A 106 -18.79 5.00 10.62
CA ASP A 106 -19.65 3.84 10.88
C ASP A 106 -19.59 2.88 9.67
N LEU A 107 -18.91 1.75 9.86
CA LEU A 107 -18.73 0.76 8.80
C LEU A 107 -20.03 0.03 8.43
N THR A 108 -21.08 0.12 9.27
CA THR A 108 -22.37 -0.52 9.01
C THR A 108 -23.20 0.23 7.97
N THR A 109 -22.92 1.51 7.72
CA THR A 109 -23.62 2.32 6.71
C THR A 109 -23.07 2.12 5.29
N PHE A 110 -21.98 1.34 5.14
CA PHE A 110 -21.40 1.08 3.83
C PHE A 110 -22.42 0.41 2.88
N PRO A 111 -22.65 0.95 1.67
CA PRO A 111 -23.70 0.47 0.76
C PRO A 111 -23.27 -0.80 0.01
N ALA A 112 -23.03 -1.89 0.73
CA ALA A 112 -22.45 -3.14 0.22
C ALA A 112 -23.19 -3.67 -1.01
N THR A 113 -24.52 -3.70 -1.00
CA THR A 113 -25.33 -4.18 -2.12
C THR A 113 -25.16 -3.36 -3.39
N ALA A 114 -25.10 -2.02 -3.27
CA ALA A 114 -24.90 -1.14 -4.42
C ALA A 114 -23.48 -1.28 -4.96
N TRP A 115 -22.49 -1.36 -4.06
CA TRP A 115 -21.09 -1.59 -4.40
C TRP A 115 -20.89 -2.91 -5.16
N SER A 116 -21.39 -4.03 -4.63
CA SER A 116 -21.30 -5.34 -5.29
C SER A 116 -21.94 -5.34 -6.67
N ARG A 117 -23.07 -4.65 -6.85
CA ARG A 117 -23.73 -4.52 -8.15
C ARG A 117 -22.87 -3.75 -9.15
N ALA A 118 -22.24 -2.65 -8.72
CA ALA A 118 -21.35 -1.85 -9.55
C ALA A 118 -20.09 -2.64 -9.94
N THR A 119 -19.44 -3.31 -8.97
CA THR A 119 -18.27 -4.16 -9.23
C THR A 119 -18.59 -5.28 -10.20
N ARG A 120 -19.68 -6.01 -9.98
CA ARG A 120 -20.11 -7.10 -10.88
C ARG A 120 -20.31 -6.59 -12.30
N ARG A 121 -21.00 -5.45 -12.46
CA ARG A 121 -21.22 -4.84 -13.78
C ARG A 121 -19.89 -4.60 -14.50
N VAL A 122 -18.93 -3.94 -13.84
CA VAL A 122 -17.61 -3.66 -14.43
C VAL A 122 -16.88 -4.94 -14.82
N LEU A 123 -16.93 -5.98 -13.99
CA LEU A 123 -16.27 -7.26 -14.28
C LEU A 123 -16.93 -8.04 -15.43
N THR A 124 -18.25 -7.92 -15.61
CA THR A 124 -18.98 -8.69 -16.64
C THR A 124 -19.11 -7.97 -17.97
N SER A 125 -19.09 -6.64 -17.99
CA SER A 125 -19.34 -5.84 -19.20
C SER A 125 -18.22 -4.86 -19.53
N GLY A 126 -17.14 -4.83 -18.74
CA GLY A 126 -15.98 -3.99 -18.99
C GLY A 126 -15.11 -4.54 -20.12
N SER A 127 -14.32 -3.66 -20.73
CA SER A 127 -13.26 -4.05 -21.67
C SER A 127 -12.23 -4.95 -20.99
N ALA A 128 -11.58 -5.86 -21.73
CA ALA A 128 -10.49 -6.68 -21.17
C ALA A 128 -9.32 -5.83 -20.62
N GLU A 129 -9.17 -4.59 -21.12
CA GLU A 129 -8.25 -3.57 -20.59
C GLU A 129 -8.45 -3.28 -19.10
N ILE A 130 -9.58 -3.68 -18.50
CA ILE A 130 -9.77 -3.45 -17.08
C ILE A 130 -8.76 -4.19 -16.20
N HIS A 131 -8.14 -5.25 -16.74
CA HIS A 131 -7.19 -6.13 -16.07
C HIS A 131 -5.72 -5.77 -16.31
N THR A 132 -5.45 -4.72 -17.09
CA THR A 132 -4.09 -4.24 -17.36
C THR A 132 -3.69 -3.15 -16.37
N LEU A 133 -2.40 -2.81 -16.33
CA LEU A 133 -1.85 -1.78 -15.44
C LEU A 133 -2.43 -0.38 -15.74
N GLY A 134 -2.87 -0.14 -16.98
CA GLY A 134 -3.49 1.12 -17.41
C GLY A 134 -2.56 2.34 -17.34
N ASP A 135 -3.16 3.53 -17.40
CA ASP A 135 -2.48 4.82 -17.21
C ASP A 135 -2.01 4.95 -15.74
N PRO A 136 -0.74 5.32 -15.47
CA PRO A 136 -0.22 5.45 -14.11
C PRO A 136 -0.92 6.51 -13.25
N ARG A 137 -1.66 7.45 -13.87
CA ARG A 137 -2.50 8.43 -13.16
C ARG A 137 -3.84 7.84 -12.72
N GLY A 138 -4.15 6.61 -13.14
CA GLY A 138 -5.45 5.97 -12.98
C GLY A 138 -6.31 6.05 -14.24
N ARG A 139 -7.36 5.24 -14.25
CA ARG A 139 -8.29 5.07 -15.38
C ARG A 139 -8.94 6.40 -15.79
N ALA A 140 -8.97 6.68 -17.09
CA ALA A 140 -9.48 7.95 -17.62
C ALA A 140 -10.95 8.17 -17.28
N GLU A 141 -11.77 7.12 -17.26
CA GLU A 141 -13.19 7.18 -16.92
C GLU A 141 -13.40 7.61 -15.46
N LEU A 142 -12.56 7.09 -14.55
CA LEU A 142 -12.57 7.48 -13.14
C LEU A 142 -12.12 8.92 -12.97
N ARG A 143 -11.00 9.31 -13.60
CA ARG A 143 -10.49 10.70 -13.55
C ARG A 143 -11.51 11.71 -14.08
N THR A 144 -12.20 11.40 -15.18
CA THR A 144 -13.26 12.25 -15.75
C THR A 144 -14.46 12.39 -14.82
N THR A 145 -14.91 11.28 -14.23
CA THR A 145 -16.02 11.27 -13.28
C THR A 145 -15.68 12.09 -12.04
N LEU A 146 -14.49 11.90 -11.48
CA LEU A 146 -14.02 12.62 -10.29
C LEU A 146 -13.81 14.11 -10.58
N ALA A 147 -13.24 14.48 -11.73
CA ALA A 147 -13.08 15.89 -12.11
C ALA A 147 -14.45 16.61 -12.14
N SER A 148 -15.46 15.96 -12.74
CA SER A 148 -16.83 16.48 -12.77
C SER A 148 -17.47 16.56 -11.38
N TYR A 149 -17.21 15.55 -10.53
CA TYR A 149 -17.69 15.54 -9.15
C TYR A 149 -17.07 16.67 -8.32
N LEU A 150 -15.74 16.82 -8.36
CA LEU A 150 -15.00 17.85 -7.63
C LEU A 150 -15.44 19.26 -8.05
N GLY A 151 -15.70 19.48 -9.33
CA GLY A 151 -16.26 20.76 -9.80
C GLY A 151 -17.62 21.08 -9.17
N ARG A 152 -18.53 20.10 -9.06
CA ARG A 152 -19.86 20.31 -8.48
C ARG A 152 -19.87 20.35 -6.95
N ALA A 153 -19.11 19.47 -6.30
CA ALA A 153 -19.15 19.27 -4.85
C ALA A 153 -18.17 20.17 -4.08
N ARG A 154 -17.06 20.58 -4.72
CA ARG A 154 -15.97 21.33 -4.09
C ARG A 154 -15.66 22.66 -4.77
N GLY A 155 -16.32 22.99 -5.89
CA GLY A 155 -16.00 24.19 -6.67
C GLY A 155 -14.59 24.15 -7.28
N VAL A 156 -13.93 22.99 -7.29
CA VAL A 156 -12.56 22.84 -7.80
C VAL A 156 -12.60 22.70 -9.32
N LEU A 157 -11.86 23.57 -10.01
CA LEU A 157 -11.64 23.43 -11.46
C LEU A 157 -10.68 22.26 -11.73
N ALA A 158 -11.21 21.05 -11.69
CA ALA A 158 -10.45 19.83 -11.97
C ALA A 158 -10.50 19.50 -13.48
N VAL A 159 -9.32 19.27 -14.07
CA VAL A 159 -9.18 18.73 -15.43
C VAL A 159 -8.77 17.26 -15.30
N PRO A 160 -9.41 16.31 -16.01
CA PRO A 160 -9.12 14.87 -15.83
C PRO A 160 -7.64 14.53 -15.95
N ASP A 161 -6.88 15.22 -16.81
CA ASP A 161 -5.45 14.98 -17.03
C ASP A 161 -4.55 15.44 -15.89
N ARG A 162 -5.08 16.25 -14.96
CA ARG A 162 -4.41 16.71 -13.74
C ARG A 162 -4.84 15.93 -12.50
N VAL A 163 -5.71 14.94 -12.65
CA VAL A 163 -6.12 14.04 -11.55
C VAL A 163 -5.20 12.84 -11.52
N VAL A 164 -4.65 12.53 -10.34
CA VAL A 164 -3.85 11.33 -10.10
C VAL A 164 -4.53 10.51 -9.01
N ILE A 165 -4.90 9.28 -9.33
CA ILE A 165 -5.50 8.34 -8.40
C ILE A 165 -4.39 7.66 -7.60
N THR A 166 -4.55 7.63 -6.28
CA THR A 166 -3.62 6.99 -5.35
C THR A 166 -4.39 6.06 -4.40
N SER A 167 -3.65 5.25 -3.65
CA SER A 167 -4.18 4.32 -2.64
C SER A 167 -4.54 5.03 -1.33
N GLY A 168 -4.49 6.37 -1.30
CA GLY A 168 -4.76 7.20 -0.14
C GLY A 168 -3.85 8.42 -0.05
N TYR A 169 -4.21 9.37 0.81
CA TYR A 169 -3.53 10.65 0.97
C TYR A 169 -2.02 10.51 1.21
N SER A 170 -1.60 9.54 2.03
CA SER A 170 -0.18 9.32 2.33
C SER A 170 0.67 9.00 1.09
N GLN A 171 0.12 8.25 0.13
CA GLN A 171 0.80 8.01 -1.15
C GLN A 171 0.88 9.30 -1.98
N ALA A 172 -0.21 10.07 -2.03
CA ALA A 172 -0.26 11.35 -2.75
C ALA A 172 0.76 12.35 -2.19
N LEU A 173 0.79 12.55 -0.88
CA LEU A 173 1.76 13.41 -0.21
C LEU A 173 3.20 12.92 -0.46
N GLY A 174 3.44 11.60 -0.39
CA GLY A 174 4.75 11.04 -0.67
C GLY A 174 5.21 11.23 -2.11
N LEU A 175 4.30 11.15 -3.09
CA LEU A 175 4.59 11.46 -4.49
C LEU A 175 4.93 12.94 -4.66
N LEU A 176 4.10 13.84 -4.12
CA LEU A 176 4.33 15.28 -4.16
C LEU A 176 5.66 15.67 -3.51
N ALA A 177 5.97 15.12 -2.33
CA ALA A 177 7.21 15.37 -1.63
C ALA A 177 8.44 14.93 -2.46
N ARG A 178 8.37 13.77 -3.14
CA ARG A 178 9.46 13.34 -4.05
C ARG A 178 9.60 14.26 -5.26
N VAL A 179 8.50 14.72 -5.84
CA VAL A 179 8.53 15.69 -6.95
C VAL A 179 9.19 16.98 -6.50
N LEU A 180 8.78 17.52 -5.36
CA LEU A 180 9.39 18.72 -4.76
C LEU A 180 10.89 18.54 -4.51
N ALA A 181 11.29 17.44 -3.88
CA ALA A 181 12.70 17.14 -3.63
C ALA A 181 13.51 17.02 -4.93
N SER A 182 12.95 16.36 -5.96
CA SER A 182 13.59 16.25 -7.28
C SER A 182 13.72 17.60 -8.00
N ALA A 183 12.86 18.56 -7.69
CA ALA A 183 12.91 19.93 -8.18
C ALA A 183 13.84 20.82 -7.34
N GLY A 184 14.54 20.28 -6.34
CA GLY A 184 15.50 21.00 -5.51
C GLY A 184 14.89 21.75 -4.32
N ALA A 185 13.63 21.47 -3.95
CA ALA A 185 13.02 22.05 -2.76
C ALA A 185 13.79 21.61 -1.49
N ALA A 186 13.96 22.54 -0.55
CA ALA A 186 14.62 22.26 0.73
C ALA A 186 13.60 21.93 1.84
N ALA A 187 12.45 22.62 1.86
CA ALA A 187 11.51 22.51 2.96
C ALA A 187 10.03 22.65 2.56
N VAL A 188 9.17 22.12 3.42
CA VAL A 188 7.71 22.23 3.35
C VAL A 188 7.20 22.77 4.69
N ALA A 189 6.39 23.83 4.66
CA ALA A 189 5.67 24.32 5.82
C ALA A 189 4.48 23.41 6.12
N MET A 190 4.26 23.08 7.38
CA MET A 190 3.15 22.21 7.79
C MET A 190 2.56 22.72 9.10
N GLU A 191 1.23 22.71 9.20
CA GLU A 191 0.49 23.06 10.40
C GLU A 191 1.05 22.38 11.66
N ASP A 192 1.12 23.14 12.76
CA ASP A 192 1.53 22.68 14.09
C ASP A 192 0.61 23.27 15.18
N PRO A 193 -0.19 22.43 15.89
CA PRO A 193 -0.29 20.98 15.73
C PRO A 193 -0.85 20.55 14.38
N GLY A 194 -0.50 19.34 13.94
CA GLY A 194 -0.91 18.75 12.66
C GLY A 194 -0.73 17.24 12.66
N HIS A 195 -0.97 16.57 11.53
CA HIS A 195 -0.76 15.11 11.41
C HIS A 195 0.73 14.72 11.55
N PRO A 196 1.15 14.02 12.62
CA PRO A 196 2.56 13.68 12.83
C PRO A 196 3.13 12.77 11.73
N PHE A 197 2.31 11.85 11.23
CA PHE A 197 2.71 10.91 10.17
C PHE A 197 2.96 11.61 8.83
N HIS A 198 2.25 12.71 8.52
CA HIS A 198 2.47 13.45 7.27
C HIS A 198 3.85 14.11 7.24
N ARG A 199 4.33 14.60 8.39
CA ARG A 199 5.69 15.16 8.51
C ARG A 199 6.76 14.11 8.22
N GLU A 200 6.56 12.89 8.71
CA GLU A 200 7.50 11.79 8.45
C GLU A 200 7.55 11.40 6.98
N ILE A 201 6.42 11.43 6.26
CA ILE A 201 6.39 11.20 4.80
C ILE A 201 7.28 12.23 4.08
N VAL A 202 7.15 13.51 4.44
CA VAL A 202 7.93 14.60 3.85
C VAL A 202 9.42 14.45 4.18
N ARG A 203 9.76 14.16 5.44
CA ARG A 203 11.16 13.93 5.86
C ARG A 203 11.81 12.76 5.15
N ARG A 204 11.08 11.66 4.94
CA ARG A 204 11.58 10.49 4.20
C ARG A 204 11.84 10.76 2.72
N ALA A 205 11.22 11.80 2.16
CA ALA A 205 11.54 12.27 0.81
C ALA A 205 12.79 13.17 0.76
N GLY A 206 13.44 13.44 1.90
CA GLY A 206 14.64 14.28 2.01
C GLY A 206 14.36 15.76 2.27
N LEU A 207 13.11 16.15 2.54
CA LEU A 207 12.71 17.53 2.78
C LEU A 207 12.65 17.85 4.28
N SER A 208 12.99 19.09 4.64
CA SER A 208 12.74 19.61 5.99
C SER A 208 11.28 20.00 6.18
N THR A 209 10.78 19.91 7.41
CA THR A 209 9.42 20.34 7.77
C THR A 209 9.48 21.57 8.66
N LEU A 210 8.87 22.67 8.23
CA LEU A 210 8.80 23.93 8.99
C LEU A 210 7.46 24.00 9.71
N ALA A 211 7.49 24.04 11.04
CA ALA A 211 6.28 24.10 11.86
C ALA A 211 5.59 25.47 11.70
N LEU A 212 4.39 25.46 11.12
CA LEU A 212 3.51 26.61 10.93
C LEU A 212 2.47 26.63 12.06
N PRO A 213 2.56 27.57 13.02
CA PRO A 213 1.64 27.60 14.15
C PRO A 213 0.17 27.72 13.72
N VAL A 214 -0.72 27.11 14.49
CA VAL A 214 -2.18 27.19 14.34
C VAL A 214 -2.75 27.92 15.55
N ASP A 215 -3.64 28.88 15.32
CA ASP A 215 -4.42 29.57 16.36
C ASP A 215 -5.93 29.43 16.11
N ASP A 216 -6.74 30.23 16.79
CA ASP A 216 -8.21 30.22 16.71
C ASP A 216 -8.76 30.64 15.33
N GLU A 217 -7.89 31.08 14.40
CA GLU A 217 -8.22 31.37 13.00
C GLU A 217 -7.62 30.37 12.01
N GLY A 218 -7.00 29.29 12.52
CA GLY A 218 -6.31 28.28 11.73
C GLY A 218 -4.82 28.56 11.58
N ALA A 219 -4.23 28.03 10.51
CA ALA A 219 -2.81 28.19 10.25
C ALA A 219 -2.42 29.67 10.09
N ARG A 220 -1.32 30.07 10.74
CA ARG A 220 -0.74 31.42 10.69
C ARG A 220 -0.02 31.71 9.36
N THR A 221 -0.79 31.74 8.27
CA THR A 221 -0.28 31.90 6.90
C THR A 221 0.39 33.24 6.64
N ASP A 222 0.13 34.26 7.46
CA ASP A 222 0.87 35.53 7.50
C ASP A 222 2.37 35.33 7.73
N LEU A 223 2.73 34.33 8.53
CA LEU A 223 4.12 34.04 8.87
C LEU A 223 4.91 33.45 7.69
N LEU A 224 4.26 32.97 6.62
CA LEU A 224 4.94 32.37 5.47
C LEU A 224 5.88 33.34 4.74
N THR A 225 5.71 34.65 4.94
CA THR A 225 6.60 35.68 4.39
C THR A 225 7.82 35.97 5.27
N HIS A 226 7.85 35.45 6.50
CA HIS A 226 8.97 35.66 7.42
C HIS A 226 10.20 34.85 6.99
N ALA A 227 11.39 35.32 7.37
CA ALA A 227 12.66 34.67 7.05
C ALA A 227 12.74 33.19 7.46
N ARG A 228 12.02 32.78 8.53
CA ARG A 228 11.93 31.37 8.95
C ARG A 228 11.34 30.45 7.87
N PHE A 229 10.50 30.99 6.98
CA PHE A 229 9.79 30.24 5.95
C PHE A 229 10.30 30.55 4.54
N SER A 230 11.44 31.26 4.40
CA SER A 230 11.99 31.64 3.09
C SER A 230 12.35 30.44 2.21
N GLU A 231 12.62 29.28 2.81
CA GLU A 231 12.94 28.04 2.11
C GLU A 231 11.73 27.12 1.89
N ALA A 232 10.53 27.54 2.32
CA ALA A 232 9.32 26.76 2.12
C ALA A 232 8.92 26.74 0.64
N ALA A 233 9.10 25.59 -0.02
CA ALA A 233 8.66 25.39 -1.40
C ALA A 233 7.18 25.02 -1.51
N ALA A 234 6.60 24.53 -0.42
CA ALA A 234 5.20 24.19 -0.32
C ALA A 234 4.69 24.38 1.11
N VAL A 235 3.37 24.43 1.25
CA VAL A 235 2.66 24.41 2.53
C VAL A 235 1.55 23.37 2.51
N VAL A 236 1.49 22.53 3.54
CA VAL A 236 0.45 21.51 3.73
C VAL A 236 -0.49 21.96 4.85
N LEU A 237 -1.80 21.96 4.58
CA LEU A 237 -2.81 22.49 5.49
C LEU A 237 -4.15 21.77 5.35
N THR A 238 -5.00 21.93 6.38
CA THR A 238 -6.35 21.34 6.48
C THR A 238 -7.40 22.47 6.61
N PRO A 239 -7.61 23.29 5.56
CA PRO A 239 -8.29 24.59 5.68
C PRO A 239 -9.79 24.49 5.98
N ALA A 240 -10.46 23.44 5.51
CA ALA A 240 -11.89 23.26 5.75
C ALA A 240 -12.18 22.90 7.21
N HIS A 241 -11.35 22.04 7.79
CA HIS A 241 -11.50 21.52 9.14
C HIS A 241 -10.13 21.06 9.67
N GLN A 242 -9.47 21.91 10.46
CA GLN A 242 -8.08 21.70 10.83
C GLN A 242 -7.91 20.42 11.66
N TYR A 243 -6.92 19.59 11.35
CA TYR A 243 -6.57 18.46 12.21
C TYR A 243 -5.43 18.80 13.18
N PRO A 244 -5.58 18.67 14.51
CA PRO A 244 -6.72 18.08 15.22
C PRO A 244 -7.70 19.10 15.84
N THR A 245 -7.49 20.41 15.69
CA THR A 245 -8.23 21.41 16.48
C THR A 245 -9.65 21.66 16.00
N GLY A 246 -9.96 21.29 14.76
CA GLY A 246 -11.24 21.49 14.10
C GLY A 246 -11.50 22.93 13.64
N VAL A 247 -10.55 23.84 13.80
CA VAL A 247 -10.75 25.24 13.37
C VAL A 247 -10.81 25.34 11.85
N THR A 248 -11.72 26.15 11.31
CA THR A 248 -11.74 26.45 9.86
C THR A 248 -10.79 27.62 9.58
N LEU A 249 -9.99 27.52 8.52
CA LEU A 249 -9.06 28.57 8.13
C LEU A 249 -9.81 29.86 7.74
N HIS A 250 -9.52 30.95 8.46
CA HIS A 250 -10.15 32.26 8.28
C HIS A 250 -9.94 32.81 6.84
N PRO A 251 -10.92 33.54 6.26
CA PRO A 251 -10.80 34.09 4.89
C PRO A 251 -9.53 34.91 4.64
N ASP A 252 -9.11 35.73 5.60
CA ASP A 252 -7.88 36.52 5.45
C ASP A 252 -6.63 35.64 5.38
N ARG A 253 -6.61 34.51 6.09
CA ARG A 253 -5.53 33.53 6.05
C ARG A 253 -5.49 32.82 4.70
N ARG A 254 -6.65 32.53 4.10
CA ARG A 254 -6.76 32.00 2.73
C ARG A 254 -6.22 33.00 1.71
N HIS A 255 -6.54 34.28 1.87
CA HIS A 255 -6.02 35.32 0.99
C HIS A 255 -4.49 35.43 1.11
N ALA A 256 -3.95 35.49 2.33
CA ALA A 256 -2.51 35.51 2.58
C ALA A 256 -1.79 34.30 1.97
N LEU A 257 -2.38 33.11 2.06
CA LEU A 257 -1.87 31.88 1.44
C LEU A 257 -1.77 31.99 -0.09
N THR A 258 -2.84 32.46 -0.74
CA THR A 258 -2.83 32.64 -2.21
C THR A 258 -1.86 33.71 -2.66
N SER A 259 -1.71 34.79 -1.88
CA SER A 259 -0.74 35.85 -2.13
C SER A 259 0.70 35.35 -2.00
N TRP A 260 0.99 34.57 -0.96
CA TRP A 260 2.29 33.91 -0.78
C TRP A 260 2.62 32.98 -1.94
N ALA A 261 1.68 32.12 -2.36
CA ALA A 261 1.88 31.18 -3.46
C ALA A 261 2.15 31.91 -4.78
N ARG A 262 1.43 33.01 -5.06
CA ARG A 262 1.66 33.84 -6.25
C ARG A 262 3.00 34.56 -6.22
N ALA A 263 3.41 35.07 -5.07
CA ALA A 263 4.65 35.84 -4.93
C ALA A 263 5.91 34.96 -5.00
N THR A 264 5.83 33.73 -4.49
CA THR A 264 6.99 32.83 -4.36
C THR A 264 7.03 31.71 -5.40
N GLY A 265 5.90 31.42 -6.05
CA GLY A 265 5.72 30.20 -6.83
C GLY A 265 5.53 28.94 -5.96
N GLY A 266 5.42 29.10 -4.64
CA GLY A 266 5.23 27.99 -3.70
C GLY A 266 3.91 27.26 -3.89
N LEU A 267 3.91 25.95 -3.63
CA LEU A 267 2.72 25.11 -3.77
C LEU A 267 1.86 25.11 -2.50
N VAL A 268 0.55 25.20 -2.68
CA VAL A 268 -0.43 25.01 -1.62
C VAL A 268 -1.00 23.60 -1.75
N ILE A 269 -0.77 22.77 -0.72
CA ILE A 269 -1.23 21.38 -0.65
C ILE A 269 -2.38 21.34 0.37
N GLU A 270 -3.60 21.22 -0.14
CA GLU A 270 -4.80 21.11 0.67
C GLU A 270 -5.13 19.65 0.97
N ASP A 271 -5.28 19.32 2.24
CA ASP A 271 -5.79 18.04 2.75
C ASP A 271 -7.27 18.21 3.14
N ASP A 272 -8.17 17.81 2.24
CA ASP A 272 -9.63 17.84 2.43
C ASP A 272 -10.13 16.42 2.75
N TYR A 273 -10.03 16.02 4.02
CA TYR A 273 -10.34 14.66 4.46
C TYR A 273 -11.81 14.46 4.86
N ASP A 274 -12.51 15.50 5.26
CA ASP A 274 -13.90 15.43 5.75
C ASP A 274 -14.78 16.62 5.38
N GLY A 275 -14.39 17.47 4.41
CA GLY A 275 -15.15 18.66 4.03
C GLY A 275 -16.57 18.39 3.51
N GLU A 276 -16.95 17.11 3.33
CA GLU A 276 -18.29 16.63 2.98
C GLU A 276 -19.26 16.64 4.17
N PHE A 277 -18.73 16.56 5.39
CA PHE A 277 -19.49 16.39 6.61
C PHE A 277 -19.60 17.71 7.37
N ARG A 278 -20.44 18.62 6.86
CA ARG A 278 -20.80 19.87 7.54
C ARG A 278 -22.22 19.79 8.08
N TYR A 279 -22.37 19.88 9.39
CA TYR A 279 -23.67 19.70 10.07
C TYR A 279 -24.35 21.02 10.47
N ASP A 280 -23.57 22.11 10.52
CA ASP A 280 -23.99 23.40 11.08
C ASP A 280 -23.85 24.58 10.09
N ARG A 281 -23.23 24.39 8.91
CA ARG A 281 -22.95 25.49 7.95
C ARG A 281 -23.02 25.05 6.49
N GLN A 282 -23.25 26.02 5.59
CA GLN A 282 -23.07 25.82 4.15
C GLN A 282 -21.57 25.72 3.78
N PRO A 283 -21.23 25.05 2.66
CA PRO A 283 -19.86 25.00 2.14
C PRO A 283 -19.28 26.42 1.91
N VAL A 284 -17.99 26.60 2.23
CA VAL A 284 -17.17 27.79 1.96
C VAL A 284 -16.16 27.38 0.91
#